data_AF-A0A919DHR5-F1
#
_entry.id   AF-A0A919DHR5-F1
#
_cell.length_a   1.000
_cell.length_b   1.000
_cell.length_c   1.000
_cell.angle_alpha   90.00
_cell.angle_beta   90.00
_cell.angle_gamma   90.00
#
_symmetry.space_group_name_H-M   'P 1'
#
loop_
_entity.id
_entity.type
_entity.pdbx_description
1 polymer ?
#
loop_
_entity_poly.entity_id
_entity_poly.type
_entity_poly.pdbx_seq_one_letter_code
_entity_poly.pdbx_strand_id
1 'polypeptide(L)' 'MPQDYFDHACRDGFGRHTPHLLGEALGWHRRFVGTGPMRRV' A
#
# COMPACT_ATOMS: atom_id res chain seq x y z
N MET A 1 3.61 1.71 6.49
CA MET A 1 4.74 2.27 5.71
C MET A 1 4.95 1.42 4.46
N PRO A 2 5.84 1.82 3.51
CA PRO A 2 6.11 1.00 2.33
C PRO A 2 6.53 -0.44 2.65
N GLN A 3 7.31 -0.63 3.73
CA GLN A 3 7.72 -1.95 4.21
C GLN A 3 6.51 -2.78 4.67
N ASP A 4 5.66 -2.26 5.57
CA ASP A 4 4.46 -2.97 6.03
C ASP A 4 3.54 -3.38 4.87
N TYR A 5 3.38 -2.51 3.86
CA TYR A 5 2.60 -2.82 2.66
C TYR A 5 3.26 -3.96 1.85
N PHE A 6 4.57 -3.90 1.65
CA PHE A 6 5.31 -4.92 0.91
C PHE A 6 5.29 -6.27 1.62
N ASP A 7 5.48 -6.29 2.94
CA ASP A 7 5.46 -7.51 3.75
C ASP A 7 4.05 -8.15 3.71
N HIS A 8 3.01 -7.32 3.80
CA HIS A 8 1.62 -7.75 3.64
C HIS A 8 1.37 -8.29 2.22
N ALA A 9 1.83 -7.59 1.18
CA ALA A 9 1.70 -8.03 -0.21
C ALA A 9 2.46 -9.34 -0.49
N CYS A 10 3.60 -9.58 0.15
CA CYS A 10 4.34 -10.84 0.06
C CYS A 10 3.62 -12.00 0.73
N ARG A 11 2.90 -11.73 1.84
CA ARG A 11 2.18 -12.74 2.61
C ARG A 11 0.85 -13.13 1.95
N ASP A 12 0.06 -12.12 1.57
CA ASP A 12 -1.35 -12.29 1.22
C ASP A 12 -1.67 -11.94 -0.24
N GLY A 13 -0.69 -11.44 -1.01
CA GLY A 13 -0.87 -11.12 -2.43
C GLY A 13 -1.06 -12.36 -3.31
N PHE A 14 -1.94 -12.24 -4.31
CA PHE A 14 -2.24 -13.33 -5.25
C PHE A 14 -1.01 -13.78 -6.04
N GLY A 15 -0.24 -12.82 -6.58
CA GLY A 15 1.00 -13.07 -7.31
C GLY A 15 2.23 -12.69 -6.48
N ARG A 16 3.29 -13.50 -6.57
CA ARG A 16 4.55 -13.29 -5.81
C ARG A 16 5.72 -12.75 -6.64
N HIS A 17 5.60 -12.75 -7.97
CA HIS A 17 6.61 -12.15 -8.84
C HIS A 17 6.65 -10.63 -8.68
N THR A 18 5.47 -10.02 -8.60
CA THR A 18 5.25 -8.59 -8.35
C THR A 18 4.18 -8.44 -7.26
N PRO A 19 4.55 -8.62 -5.98
CA PRO A 19 3.60 -8.68 -4.88
C PRO A 19 2.88 -7.34 -4.70
N HIS A 20 1.56 -7.36 -4.84
CA HIS A 20 0.70 -6.19 -4.73
C HIS A 20 -0.64 -6.52 -4.07
N LEU A 21 -1.19 -5.53 -3.37
CA LEU A 21 -2.56 -5.53 -2.84
C LEU A 21 -3.36 -4.46 -3.57
N LEU A 22 -4.13 -4.85 -4.59
CA LEU A 22 -4.76 -3.91 -5.53
C LEU A 22 -5.71 -2.92 -4.85
N GLY A 23 -6.39 -3.32 -3.77
CA GLY A 23 -7.26 -2.43 -2.99
C GLY A 23 -6.51 -1.35 -2.21
N GLU A 24 -5.21 -1.55 -1.97
CA GLU A 24 -4.38 -0.67 -1.15
C GLU A 24 -3.30 0.07 -1.94
N ALA A 25 -2.99 -0.38 -3.17
CA ALA A 25 -1.88 0.12 -4.00
C ALA A 25 -1.89 1.64 -4.20
N LEU A 26 -3.08 2.26 -4.28
CA LEU A 26 -3.26 3.71 -4.42
C LEU A 26 -3.63 4.42 -3.11
N GLY A 27 -3.55 3.73 -1.97
CA GLY A 27 -4.01 4.22 -0.67
C GLY A 27 -3.30 5.49 -0.19
N TRP A 28 -1.98 5.61 -0.44
CA TRP A 28 -1.22 6.83 -0.09
C TRP A 28 -1.67 8.04 -0.91
N HIS A 29 -1.92 7.85 -2.21
CA HIS A 29 -2.44 8.89 -3.09
C HIS A 29 -3.83 9.33 -2.66
N ARG A 30 -4.74 8.38 -2.37
CA ARG A 30 -6.08 8.70 -1.86
C ARG A 30 -6.03 9.51 -0.56
N ARG A 31 -5.11 9.18 0.35
CA ARG A 31 -4.93 9.92 1.60
C ARG A 31 -4.40 11.34 1.38
N PHE A 32 -3.45 11.52 0.46
CA PHE A 32 -2.93 12.84 0.10
C PHE A 32 -4.06 13.78 -0.32
N VAL A 33 -4.91 13.30 -1.24
CA VAL A 33 -6.08 14.06 -1.71
C VAL A 33 -7.04 14.41 -0.57
N GLY A 34 -7.29 13.47 0.35
CA GLY A 34 -8.28 13.68 1.42
C GLY A 34 -7.78 14.47 2.64
N THR A 35 -6.48 14.44 2.95
CA THR A 35 -5.97 14.95 4.24
C THR A 35 -4.71 15.80 4.15
N GLY A 36 -4.03 15.83 3.00
CA GLY A 36 -2.74 16.49 2.83
C GLY A 36 -1.56 15.53 2.91
N PRO A 37 -1.20 14.93 4.07
CA PRO A 37 0.00 14.11 4.15
C PRO A 37 -0.26 12.66 3.72
N MET A 38 0.60 12.12 2.84
CA MET A 38 0.61 10.68 2.50
C MET A 38 1.01 9.82 3.70
N ARG A 39 1.94 10.31 4.52
CA ARG A 39 2.43 9.60 5.69
C ARG A 39 1.35 9.61 6.79
N ARG A 40 1.16 8.45 7.43
CA ARG A 40 0.52 8.39 8.75
C ARG A 40 1.51 8.90 9.78
N VAL A 41 1.12 9.95 10.50
CA VAL A 41 1.76 10.35 11.76
C VAL A 41 1.48 9.31 12.82
#